data_AF-A0A0F9FLK4-F1
#
_entry.id   AF-A0A0F9FLK4-F1
#
_cell.length_a   1.000
_cell.length_b   1.000
_cell.length_c   1.000
_cell.angle_alpha   90.00
_cell.angle_beta   90.00
_cell.angle_gamma   90.00
#
_symmetry.space_group_name_H-M   'P 1'
#
loop_
_entity.id
_entity.type
_entity.pdbx_description
1 polymer ?
#
loop_
_entity_poly.entity_id
_entity_poly.type
_entity_poly.pdbx_seq_one_letter_code
_entity_poly.pdbx_strand_id
1 'polypeptide(L)'
;VFRPTSLTTMPFNYSQVHSVGVQATFRMIETQQYGLQGNDLDKQAADTVAEQFVTMEQEMIHGDRFAGTSAIPAQQGGVFDFVTATNGAQVTDLSGAALVRSDIDDELENLFYSVGGDKMAKTIVISAWGKRKLSSFFSGAERLGPGTGQTAGIVVDRLNTDFGVLDILMHTAVRQDELYILRRENHRMGHHGTLGRPQLRQLPPSSTGPRVQQAFYADVASIHSGPRAEARILGFSTTT
;
A
#
# COMPACT_ATOMS: atom_id res chain seq x y z
N VAL A 1 25.82 -19.28 -8.74
CA VAL A 1 26.86 -18.63 -9.59
C VAL A 1 26.94 -17.16 -9.23
N PHE A 2 28.02 -16.71 -8.59
CA PHE A 2 28.28 -15.28 -8.38
C PHE A 2 28.61 -14.64 -9.73
N ARG A 3 27.72 -13.81 -10.26
CA ARG A 3 27.95 -13.04 -11.49
C ARG A 3 28.30 -11.60 -11.09
N PRO A 4 29.53 -11.12 -11.31
CA PRO A 4 29.97 -9.78 -10.90
C PRO A 4 29.41 -8.65 -11.78
N THR A 5 28.75 -8.96 -12.90
CA THR A 5 28.11 -7.98 -13.78
C THR A 5 26.78 -8.53 -14.31
N SER A 6 25.73 -8.44 -13.50
CA SER A 6 24.37 -8.47 -14.06
C SER A 6 24.09 -7.09 -14.65
N LEU A 7 23.61 -7.03 -15.90
CA LEU A 7 22.97 -5.84 -16.42
C LEU A 7 21.69 -5.61 -15.60
N THR A 8 21.80 -4.87 -14.50
CA THR A 8 20.66 -4.52 -13.66
C THR A 8 19.89 -3.43 -14.41
N THR A 9 18.93 -3.83 -15.23
CA THR A 9 17.90 -2.89 -15.71
C THR A 9 17.26 -2.31 -14.46
N MET A 10 17.55 -1.04 -14.16
CA MET A 10 16.99 -0.39 -12.99
C MET A 10 15.47 -0.31 -13.17
N PRO A 11 14.68 -0.87 -12.25
CA PRO A 11 13.24 -0.65 -12.27
C PRO A 11 12.99 0.86 -12.15
N PHE A 12 12.22 1.40 -13.09
CA PHE A 12 11.86 2.81 -13.14
C PHE A 12 10.36 2.97 -12.94
N ASN A 13 9.96 4.13 -12.45
CA ASN A 13 8.56 4.51 -12.27
C ASN A 13 8.23 5.81 -12.99
N TYR A 14 6.95 6.02 -13.27
CA TYR A 14 6.41 7.29 -13.74
C TYR A 14 5.94 8.14 -12.57
N SER A 15 5.88 9.46 -12.76
CA SER A 15 5.16 10.34 -11.84
C SER A 15 3.68 10.39 -12.21
N GLN A 16 2.83 10.51 -11.21
CA GLN A 16 1.39 10.58 -11.38
C GLN A 16 0.85 11.85 -10.72
N VAL A 17 -0.05 12.53 -11.44
CA VAL A 17 -0.70 13.75 -10.99
C VAL A 17 -2.07 13.43 -10.43
N HIS A 18 -2.30 13.78 -9.17
CA HIS A 18 -3.60 13.80 -8.53
C HIS A 18 -4.17 15.21 -8.61
N SER A 19 -5.31 15.35 -9.29
CA SER A 19 -6.05 16.60 -9.28
C SER A 19 -7.54 16.32 -9.10
N VAL A 20 -8.10 16.79 -7.99
CA VAL A 20 -9.53 16.66 -7.69
C VAL A 20 -10.09 18.01 -7.27
N GLY A 21 -11.12 18.45 -7.98
CA GLY A 21 -11.78 19.74 -7.75
C GLY A 21 -13.04 19.59 -6.92
N VAL A 22 -13.16 20.41 -5.88
CA VAL A 22 -14.37 20.61 -5.07
C VAL A 22 -14.98 21.95 -5.44
N GLN A 23 -16.30 22.00 -5.62
CA GLN A 23 -17.00 23.21 -6.04
C GLN A 23 -18.30 23.39 -5.24
N ALA A 24 -18.53 24.60 -4.76
CA ALA A 24 -19.79 24.99 -4.14
C ALA A 24 -20.40 26.18 -4.87
N THR A 25 -21.73 26.17 -5.01
CA THR A 25 -22.47 27.32 -5.58
C THR A 25 -22.63 28.42 -4.53
N PHE A 26 -22.65 29.69 -4.92
CA PHE A 26 -22.84 30.79 -3.94
C PHE A 26 -24.13 30.65 -3.13
N ARG A 27 -25.21 30.14 -3.74
CA ARG A 27 -26.48 29.89 -3.03
C ARG A 27 -26.36 28.82 -1.94
N MET A 28 -25.52 27.80 -2.16
CA MET A 28 -25.28 26.76 -1.16
C MET A 28 -24.43 27.28 -0.01
N ILE A 29 -23.46 28.14 -0.28
CA ILE A 29 -22.66 28.81 0.76
C ILE A 29 -23.55 29.74 1.61
N GLU A 30 -24.51 30.43 0.99
CA GLU A 30 -25.41 31.36 1.68
C GLU A 30 -26.59 30.66 2.38
N THR A 31 -27.05 29.51 1.87
CA THR A 31 -28.16 28.75 2.45
C THR A 31 -27.60 27.70 3.40
N GLN A 32 -27.73 27.89 4.72
CA GLN A 32 -27.42 26.84 5.70
C GLN A 32 -28.30 25.61 5.44
N GLN A 33 -27.78 24.62 4.72
CA GLN A 33 -28.49 23.36 4.50
C GLN A 33 -28.38 22.50 5.76
N TYR A 34 -29.53 22.17 6.34
CA TYR A 34 -29.78 21.08 7.28
C TYR A 34 -28.63 20.75 8.26
N GLY A 35 -28.45 21.62 9.26
CA GLY A 35 -27.71 21.28 10.48
C GLY A 35 -26.18 21.33 10.40
N LEU A 36 -25.59 21.65 9.24
CA LEU A 36 -24.18 22.02 9.16
C LEU A 36 -24.01 23.50 9.57
N GLN A 37 -23.50 23.71 10.79
CA GLN A 37 -23.02 25.02 11.22
C GLN A 37 -21.61 25.24 10.66
N GLY A 38 -21.46 25.94 9.53
CA GLY A 38 -20.14 26.38 9.04
C GLY A 38 -19.93 26.32 7.52
N ASN A 39 -18.71 26.67 7.10
CA ASN A 39 -18.29 26.82 5.71
C ASN A 39 -18.22 25.45 5.00
N ASP A 40 -19.31 25.03 4.36
CA ASP A 40 -19.46 23.71 3.70
C ASP A 40 -18.33 23.37 2.72
N LEU A 41 -17.73 24.37 2.09
CA LEU A 41 -16.64 24.17 1.13
C LEU A 41 -15.35 23.70 1.81
N ASP A 42 -15.00 24.26 2.97
CA ASP A 42 -13.75 23.90 3.67
C ASP A 42 -13.82 22.48 4.22
N LYS A 43 -15.00 22.05 4.67
CA LYS A 43 -15.23 20.67 5.11
C LYS A 43 -15.10 19.68 3.95
N GLN A 44 -15.76 19.96 2.82
CA GLN A 44 -15.64 19.11 1.63
C GLN A 44 -14.21 19.07 1.09
N ALA A 45 -13.47 20.19 1.16
CA ALA A 45 -12.06 20.22 0.82
C ALA A 45 -11.20 19.36 1.76
N ALA A 46 -11.46 19.39 3.08
CA ALA A 46 -10.77 18.56 4.05
C ALA A 46 -11.04 17.06 3.85
N ASP A 47 -12.31 16.68 3.65
CA ASP A 47 -12.71 15.29 3.36
C ASP A 47 -12.05 14.80 2.06
N THR A 48 -12.02 15.64 1.02
CA THR A 48 -11.34 15.33 -0.25
C THR A 48 -9.85 15.10 -0.06
N VAL A 49 -9.17 15.93 0.75
CA VAL A 49 -7.74 15.73 1.05
C VAL A 49 -7.51 14.38 1.72
N ALA A 50 -8.35 14.00 2.69
CA ALA A 50 -8.24 12.72 3.38
C ALA A 50 -8.42 11.53 2.41
N GLU A 51 -9.42 11.59 1.53
CA GLU A 51 -9.65 10.58 0.49
C GLU A 51 -8.48 10.46 -0.49
N GLN A 52 -7.87 11.59 -0.86
CA GLN A 52 -6.70 11.58 -1.75
C GLN A 52 -5.48 10.92 -1.08
N PHE A 53 -5.26 11.11 0.22
CA PHE A 53 -4.18 10.39 0.92
C PHE A 53 -4.43 8.88 0.98
N VAL A 54 -5.67 8.44 1.18
CA VAL A 54 -6.01 7.00 1.11
C VAL A 54 -5.76 6.47 -0.29
N THR A 55 -6.09 7.24 -1.33
CA THR A 55 -5.85 6.84 -2.72
C THR A 55 -4.35 6.71 -3.01
N MET A 56 -3.53 7.66 -2.54
CA MET A 56 -2.07 7.58 -2.65
C MET A 56 -1.49 6.35 -1.93
N GLU A 57 -2.04 5.99 -0.77
CA GLU A 57 -1.63 4.77 -0.05
C GLU A 57 -1.97 3.50 -0.85
N GLN A 58 -3.17 3.45 -1.43
CA GLN A 58 -3.58 2.34 -2.30
C GLN A 58 -2.70 2.22 -3.55
N GLU A 59 -2.35 3.36 -4.18
CA GLU A 59 -1.44 3.39 -5.32
C GLU A 59 -0.03 2.92 -4.96
N MET A 60 0.48 3.27 -3.77
CA MET A 60 1.79 2.78 -3.32
C MET A 60 1.84 1.25 -3.28
N ILE A 61 0.73 0.58 -2.94
CA ILE A 61 0.68 -0.89 -2.87
C ILE A 61 0.31 -1.53 -4.23
N HIS A 62 -0.76 -1.05 -4.88
CA HIS A 62 -1.38 -1.68 -6.05
C HIS A 62 -1.48 -0.78 -7.30
N GLY A 63 -0.69 0.28 -7.37
CA GLY A 63 -0.57 1.10 -8.57
C GLY A 63 -0.10 0.27 -9.78
N ASP A 64 -0.70 0.51 -10.94
CA ASP A 64 -0.31 -0.12 -12.20
C ASP A 64 0.53 0.84 -13.02
N ARG A 65 1.69 0.37 -13.50
CA ARG A 65 2.63 1.23 -14.20
C ARG A 65 2.20 1.38 -15.65
N PHE A 66 1.79 2.59 -16.01
CA PHE A 66 1.35 2.91 -17.36
C PHE A 66 2.04 4.16 -17.89
N ALA A 67 2.65 4.06 -19.07
CA ALA A 67 3.37 5.19 -19.70
C ALA A 67 2.46 6.35 -20.13
N GLY A 68 1.14 6.14 -20.11
CA GLY A 68 0.17 7.10 -20.61
C GLY A 68 0.00 7.03 -22.13
N THR A 69 -1.07 7.64 -22.62
CA THR A 69 -1.32 7.95 -24.03
C THR A 69 -1.72 9.41 -24.14
N SER A 70 -2.03 9.89 -25.35
CA SER A 70 -2.59 11.25 -25.51
C SER A 70 -3.92 11.46 -24.76
N ALA A 71 -4.63 10.39 -24.39
CA ALA A 71 -5.93 10.44 -23.71
C ALA A 71 -5.89 10.03 -22.23
N ILE A 72 -4.87 9.26 -21.83
CA ILE A 72 -4.74 8.71 -20.47
C ILE A 72 -3.40 9.17 -19.91
N PRO A 73 -3.37 9.89 -18.77
CA PRO A 73 -2.12 10.32 -18.16
C PRO A 73 -1.28 9.12 -17.71
N ALA A 74 0.03 9.36 -17.52
CA ALA A 74 0.92 8.34 -16.95
C ALA A 74 0.47 7.97 -15.52
N GLN A 75 0.64 6.70 -15.16
CA GLN A 75 0.27 6.15 -13.87
C GLN A 75 1.51 5.52 -13.23
N GLN A 76 1.65 5.71 -11.92
CA GLN A 76 2.77 5.16 -11.16
C GLN A 76 2.49 3.69 -10.79
N GLY A 77 3.52 2.86 -10.90
CA GLY A 77 3.50 1.50 -10.36
C GLY A 77 3.64 1.50 -8.84
N GLY A 78 2.91 0.60 -8.19
CA GLY A 78 3.05 0.31 -6.76
C GLY A 78 3.94 -0.91 -6.52
N VAL A 79 4.02 -1.35 -5.25
CA VAL A 79 4.76 -2.56 -4.83
C VAL A 79 4.41 -3.77 -5.72
N PHE A 80 3.16 -3.91 -6.15
CA PHE A 80 2.71 -4.99 -7.03
C PHE A 80 3.52 -5.13 -8.33
N ASP A 81 3.83 -4.02 -9.02
CA ASP A 81 4.57 -4.04 -10.31
C ASP A 81 6.08 -4.24 -10.10
N PHE A 82 6.58 -3.88 -8.91
CA PHE A 82 8.00 -3.97 -8.57
C PHE A 82 8.40 -5.33 -7.95
N VAL A 83 7.55 -5.94 -7.12
CA VAL A 83 7.80 -7.24 -6.48
C VAL A 83 7.32 -8.36 -7.40
N THR A 84 8.06 -8.54 -8.49
CA THR A 84 7.82 -9.57 -9.50
C THR A 84 9.09 -10.38 -9.76
N ALA A 85 8.92 -11.64 -10.18
CA ALA A 85 10.03 -12.53 -10.51
C ALA A 85 10.93 -11.94 -11.61
N THR A 86 10.35 -11.20 -12.56
CA THR A 86 11.07 -10.47 -13.63
C THR A 86 12.03 -9.42 -13.08
N ASN A 87 11.67 -8.76 -11.98
CA ASN A 87 12.51 -7.77 -11.31
C ASN A 87 13.49 -8.42 -10.30
N GLY A 88 13.46 -9.75 -10.17
CA GLY A 88 14.35 -10.52 -9.31
C GLY A 88 13.87 -10.68 -7.86
N ALA A 89 12.60 -10.38 -7.57
CA ALA A 89 11.98 -10.71 -6.29
C ALA A 89 11.64 -12.20 -6.19
N GLN A 90 11.56 -12.72 -4.97
CA GLN A 90 11.05 -14.07 -4.76
C GLN A 90 9.53 -14.07 -4.90
N VAL A 91 8.99 -15.00 -5.69
CA VAL A 91 7.54 -15.10 -5.91
C VAL A 91 7.13 -16.55 -5.83
N THR A 92 6.24 -16.85 -4.89
CA THR A 92 5.62 -18.17 -4.74
C THR A 92 4.13 -18.07 -5.03
N ASP A 93 3.67 -18.88 -5.99
CA ASP A 93 2.26 -19.05 -6.32
C ASP A 93 1.75 -20.36 -5.70
N LEU A 94 0.79 -20.24 -4.79
CA LEU A 94 0.18 -21.36 -4.09
C LEU A 94 -0.95 -22.02 -4.90
N SER A 95 -1.36 -21.46 -6.04
CA SER A 95 -2.29 -22.07 -7.00
C SER A 95 -3.58 -22.62 -6.38
N GLY A 96 -4.11 -21.93 -5.37
CA GLY A 96 -5.31 -22.31 -4.62
C GLY A 96 -5.05 -23.19 -3.39
N ALA A 97 -3.80 -23.49 -3.05
CA ALA A 97 -3.44 -24.16 -1.81
C ALA A 97 -3.66 -23.26 -0.58
N ALA A 98 -3.87 -23.86 0.59
CA ALA A 98 -3.96 -23.09 1.83
C ALA A 98 -2.58 -22.54 2.20
N LEU A 99 -2.53 -21.29 2.68
CA LEU A 99 -1.31 -20.73 3.23
C LEU A 99 -0.92 -21.52 4.50
N VAL A 100 0.30 -22.03 4.53
CA VAL A 100 0.89 -22.74 5.68
C VAL A 100 2.09 -21.95 6.20
N ARG A 101 2.46 -22.17 7.45
CA ARG A 101 3.64 -21.53 8.05
C ARG A 101 4.94 -21.84 7.30
N SER A 102 5.08 -23.07 6.78
CA SER A 102 6.25 -23.46 5.98
C SER A 102 6.45 -22.56 4.76
N ASP A 103 5.38 -22.10 4.12
CA ASP A 103 5.49 -21.23 2.94
C ASP A 103 6.15 -19.89 3.28
N ILE A 104 5.93 -19.38 4.51
CA ILE A 104 6.56 -18.16 4.99
C ILE A 104 8.02 -18.43 5.37
N ASP A 105 8.29 -19.53 6.06
CA ASP A 105 9.64 -19.88 6.52
C ASP A 105 10.56 -20.22 5.33
N ASP A 106 10.06 -20.92 4.30
CA ASP A 106 10.77 -21.24 3.05
C ASP A 106 11.13 -19.96 2.27
N GLU A 107 10.22 -18.97 2.23
CA GLU A 107 10.50 -17.68 1.60
C GLU A 107 11.56 -16.87 2.37
N LEU A 108 11.53 -16.89 3.69
CA LEU A 108 12.56 -16.22 4.50
C LEU A 108 13.92 -16.91 4.35
N GLU A 109 13.96 -18.23 4.23
CA GLU A 109 15.18 -18.98 3.92
C GLU A 109 15.76 -18.55 2.55
N ASN A 110 14.91 -18.49 1.52
CA ASN A 110 15.30 -18.04 0.18
C ASN A 110 15.83 -16.60 0.19
N LEU A 111 15.19 -15.70 0.95
CA LEU A 111 15.66 -14.33 1.12
C LEU A 111 17.00 -14.28 1.86
N PHE A 112 17.18 -15.09 2.90
CA PHE A 112 18.43 -15.15 3.64
C PHE A 112 19.62 -15.55 2.74
N TYR A 113 19.46 -16.58 1.89
CA TYR A 113 20.52 -17.00 0.97
C TYR A 113 20.77 -16.00 -0.17
N SER A 114 19.78 -15.19 -0.54
CA SER A 114 19.91 -14.26 -1.68
C SER A 114 20.54 -12.91 -1.31
N VAL A 115 20.22 -12.35 -0.13
CA VAL A 115 20.66 -11.00 0.28
C VAL A 115 21.33 -10.94 1.66
N GLY A 116 21.24 -12.01 2.45
CA GLY A 116 21.73 -12.07 3.83
C GLY A 116 20.77 -11.46 4.85
N GLY A 117 20.89 -11.87 6.12
CA GLY A 117 19.92 -11.54 7.18
C GLY A 117 19.73 -10.04 7.48
N ASP A 118 20.77 -9.21 7.31
CA ASP A 118 20.64 -7.77 7.57
C ASP A 118 19.84 -7.05 6.48
N LYS A 119 19.85 -7.57 5.25
CA LYS A 119 19.18 -6.95 4.11
C LYS A 119 17.81 -7.52 3.81
N MET A 120 17.40 -8.58 4.51
CA MET A 120 16.12 -9.25 4.35
C MET A 120 14.94 -8.35 4.72
N ALA A 121 13.79 -8.63 4.11
CA ALA A 121 12.52 -8.04 4.48
C ALA A 121 12.15 -8.30 5.96
N LYS A 122 11.56 -7.28 6.60
CA LYS A 122 11.21 -7.29 8.04
C LYS A 122 9.73 -7.03 8.30
N THR A 123 8.93 -6.83 7.26
CA THR A 123 7.52 -6.47 7.38
C THR A 123 6.69 -7.28 6.42
N ILE A 124 5.67 -7.96 6.94
CA ILE A 124 4.64 -8.63 6.16
C ILE A 124 3.50 -7.63 5.97
N VAL A 125 3.14 -7.34 4.72
CA VAL A 125 1.96 -6.54 4.37
C VAL A 125 0.91 -7.48 3.78
N ILE A 126 -0.25 -7.56 4.42
CA ILE A 126 -1.23 -8.62 4.16
C ILE A 126 -2.67 -8.10 4.18
N SER A 127 -3.56 -8.81 3.49
CA SER A 127 -5.00 -8.59 3.56
C SER A 127 -5.60 -9.09 4.89
N ALA A 128 -6.83 -8.68 5.17
CA ALA A 128 -7.56 -9.15 6.35
C ALA A 128 -7.75 -10.68 6.37
N TRP A 129 -7.97 -11.30 5.21
CA TRP A 129 -8.10 -12.76 5.11
C TRP A 129 -6.79 -13.47 5.45
N GLY A 130 -5.68 -13.02 4.86
CA GLY A 130 -4.37 -13.55 5.17
C GLY A 130 -4.01 -13.37 6.66
N LYS A 131 -4.36 -12.24 7.28
CA LYS A 131 -4.14 -12.03 8.73
C LYS A 131 -4.91 -13.05 9.56
N ARG A 132 -6.16 -13.35 9.20
CA ARG A 132 -6.96 -14.40 9.86
C ARG A 132 -6.29 -15.79 9.73
N LYS A 133 -5.73 -16.11 8.55
CA LYS A 133 -5.00 -17.37 8.33
C LYS A 133 -3.75 -17.44 9.18
N LEU A 134 -2.98 -16.36 9.24
CA LEU A 134 -1.79 -16.29 10.08
C LEU A 134 -2.13 -16.46 11.56
N SER A 135 -3.19 -15.82 12.06
CA SER A 135 -3.67 -16.04 13.44
C SER A 135 -4.07 -17.49 13.69
N SER A 136 -4.64 -18.19 12.69
CA SER A 136 -5.03 -19.60 12.84
C SER A 136 -3.85 -20.56 13.01
N PHE A 137 -2.64 -20.20 12.59
CA PHE A 137 -1.44 -21.02 12.84
C PHE A 137 -1.13 -21.16 14.33
N PHE A 138 -1.61 -20.23 15.15
CA PHE A 138 -1.30 -20.15 16.58
C PHE A 138 -2.48 -20.55 17.48
N SER A 139 -3.63 -20.91 16.92
CA SER A 139 -4.81 -21.29 17.71
C SER A 139 -4.61 -22.56 18.54
N GLY A 140 -3.74 -23.48 18.09
CA GLY A 140 -3.38 -24.67 18.87
C GLY A 140 -2.44 -24.40 20.05
N ALA A 141 -1.80 -23.23 20.10
CA ALA A 141 -0.86 -22.83 21.15
C ALA A 141 -1.49 -21.89 22.19
N GLU A 142 -2.80 -21.64 22.09
CA GLU A 142 -3.54 -20.81 23.04
C GLU A 142 -3.53 -21.46 24.44
N ARG A 143 -2.70 -20.93 25.33
CA ARG A 143 -2.84 -21.18 26.76
C ARG A 143 -3.65 -20.05 27.36
N LEU A 144 -4.94 -20.31 27.61
CA LEU A 144 -5.77 -19.47 28.48
C LEU A 144 -5.15 -19.51 29.89
N GLY A 145 -4.35 -18.50 30.22
CA GLY A 145 -3.88 -18.29 31.59
C GLY A 145 -5.08 -17.97 32.50
N PRO A 146 -5.08 -18.42 33.77
CA PRO A 146 -6.11 -18.03 34.73
C PRO A 146 -5.90 -16.56 35.11
N GLY A 147 -6.42 -15.65 34.29
CA GLY A 147 -6.30 -14.20 34.47
C GLY A 147 -7.65 -13.54 34.25
N THR A 148 -8.08 -12.76 35.25
CA THR A 148 -9.34 -12.03 35.35
C THR A 148 -9.66 -11.20 34.11
N GLY A 149 -10.64 -11.67 33.34
CA GLY A 149 -11.17 -11.03 32.14
C GLY A 149 -11.40 -12.09 31.07
N GLN A 150 -12.64 -12.59 30.94
CA GLN A 150 -13.04 -13.55 29.90
C GLN A 150 -13.06 -12.87 28.51
N THR A 151 -11.91 -12.42 28.04
CA THR A 151 -11.73 -11.94 26.67
C THR A 151 -10.99 -13.01 25.90
N ALA A 152 -11.72 -13.76 25.07
CA ALA A 152 -11.15 -14.76 24.17
C ALA A 152 -10.72 -14.09 22.86
N GLY A 153 -9.47 -14.29 22.45
CA GLY A 153 -8.99 -13.83 21.15
C GLY A 153 -7.47 -13.95 21.01
N ILE A 154 -7.02 -14.26 19.79
CA ILE A 154 -5.60 -14.16 19.41
C ILE A 154 -5.43 -12.93 18.53
N VAL A 155 -4.45 -12.10 18.88
CA VAL A 155 -3.91 -11.07 18.00
C VAL A 155 -2.44 -11.37 17.79
N VAL A 156 -2.05 -11.58 16.53
CA VAL A 156 -0.64 -11.75 16.14
C VAL A 156 -0.18 -10.46 15.47
N ASP A 157 0.66 -9.70 16.16
CA ASP A 157 1.23 -8.44 15.66
C ASP A 157 2.67 -8.60 15.16
N ARG A 158 3.39 -9.58 15.71
CA ARG A 158 4.76 -9.92 15.34
C ARG A 158 4.95 -11.43 15.23
N LEU A 159 5.62 -11.85 14.17
CA LEU A 159 6.04 -13.24 13.97
C LEU A 159 7.51 -13.35 14.38
N ASN A 160 7.79 -14.19 15.39
CA ASN A 160 9.17 -14.53 15.73
C ASN A 160 9.55 -15.82 14.99
N THR A 161 10.51 -15.69 14.08
CA THR A 161 11.01 -16.78 13.24
C THR A 161 12.50 -17.00 13.52
N ASP A 162 13.04 -18.13 13.07
CA ASP A 162 14.48 -18.40 13.21
C ASP A 162 15.34 -17.40 12.42
N PHE A 163 14.74 -16.71 11.44
CA PHE A 163 15.37 -15.66 10.64
C PHE A 163 15.19 -14.24 11.21
N GLY A 164 14.54 -14.12 12.37
CA GLY A 164 14.32 -12.86 13.09
C GLY A 164 12.84 -12.53 13.32
N VAL A 165 12.60 -11.26 13.69
CA VAL A 165 11.25 -10.76 14.00
C VAL A 165 10.68 -10.02 12.80
N LEU A 166 9.50 -10.45 12.37
CA LEU A 166 8.72 -9.81 11.31
C LEU A 166 7.53 -9.07 11.91
N ASP A 167 7.33 -7.82 11.53
CA ASP A 167 6.13 -7.06 11.86
C ASP A 167 5.02 -7.37 10.86
N ILE A 168 3.78 -7.54 11.32
CA ILE A 168 2.62 -7.77 10.44
C ILE A 168 1.80 -6.50 10.33
N LEU A 169 1.68 -5.97 9.12
CA LEU A 169 0.86 -4.81 8.77
C LEU A 169 -0.31 -5.26 7.90
N MET A 170 -1.52 -4.91 8.34
CA MET A 170 -2.73 -5.18 7.57
C MET A 170 -3.08 -3.96 6.72
N HIS A 171 -3.34 -4.16 5.44
CA HIS A 171 -3.68 -3.07 4.53
C HIS A 171 -4.85 -3.44 3.61
N THR A 172 -5.73 -2.49 3.31
CA THR A 172 -6.97 -2.72 2.55
C THR A 172 -6.74 -2.89 1.05
N ALA A 173 -5.70 -2.28 0.50
CA ALA A 173 -5.37 -2.43 -0.93
C ALA A 173 -4.90 -3.85 -1.28
N VAL A 174 -4.36 -4.61 -0.33
CA VAL A 174 -3.81 -5.95 -0.62
C VAL A 174 -4.93 -6.91 -0.97
N ARG A 175 -4.79 -7.61 -2.11
CA ARG A 175 -5.75 -8.63 -2.54
C ARG A 175 -5.85 -9.75 -1.50
N GLN A 176 -7.00 -10.38 -1.42
CA GLN A 176 -7.30 -11.33 -0.34
C GLN A 176 -6.40 -12.57 -0.36
N ASP A 177 -5.94 -12.95 -1.54
CA ASP A 177 -5.09 -14.08 -1.88
C ASP A 177 -3.60 -13.72 -2.02
N GLU A 178 -3.20 -12.54 -1.53
CA GLU A 178 -1.82 -12.04 -1.63
C GLU A 178 -1.23 -11.60 -0.29
N LEU A 179 0.09 -11.78 -0.19
CA LEU A 179 0.92 -11.38 0.95
C LEU A 179 2.27 -10.89 0.41
N TYR A 180 2.72 -9.75 0.91
CA TYR A 180 4.03 -9.17 0.57
C TYR A 180 4.96 -9.22 1.78
N ILE A 181 6.21 -9.65 1.57
CA ILE A 181 7.28 -9.60 2.57
C ILE A 181 8.26 -8.53 2.11
N LEU A 182 8.19 -7.37 2.75
CA LEU A 182 8.84 -6.13 2.31
C LEU A 182 9.84 -5.59 3.32
N ARG A 183 10.79 -4.82 2.81
CA ARG A 183 11.65 -3.95 3.62
C ARG A 183 11.16 -2.51 3.47
N ARG A 184 10.61 -1.92 4.54
CA ARG A 184 10.04 -0.56 4.49
C ARG A 184 11.03 0.50 3.98
N GLU A 185 12.32 0.34 4.27
CA GLU A 185 13.36 1.29 3.88
C GLU A 185 13.55 1.42 2.36
N ASN A 186 13.18 0.37 1.62
CA ASN A 186 13.31 0.27 0.16
C ASN A 186 12.18 0.96 -0.61
N HIS A 187 11.09 1.31 0.08
CA HIS A 187 9.89 1.90 -0.52
C HIS A 187 9.67 3.30 0.03
N ARG A 188 9.62 4.27 -0.87
CA ARG A 188 9.40 5.67 -0.49
C ARG A 188 8.51 6.34 -1.52
N MET A 189 7.59 7.18 -1.06
CA MET A 189 6.79 8.03 -1.94
C MET A 189 7.17 9.48 -1.69
N GLY A 190 7.39 10.22 -2.77
CA GLY A 190 7.83 11.61 -2.72
C GLY A 190 7.08 12.48 -3.72
N HIS A 191 7.09 13.78 -3.49
CA HIS A 191 6.49 14.76 -4.39
C HIS A 191 7.51 15.31 -5.39
N HIS A 192 7.05 15.67 -6.59
CA HIS A 192 7.91 16.25 -7.61
C HIS A 192 8.19 17.73 -7.35
N GLY A 193 9.44 18.05 -6.98
CA GLY A 193 9.89 19.42 -6.77
C GLY A 193 9.08 20.20 -5.73
N THR A 194 9.01 21.52 -5.88
CA THR A 194 8.28 22.40 -4.95
C THR A 194 6.79 22.53 -5.29
N LEU A 195 6.44 22.37 -6.57
CA LEU A 195 5.07 22.56 -7.08
C LEU A 195 4.21 21.29 -7.00
N GLY A 196 4.82 20.11 -6.96
CA GLY A 196 4.14 18.82 -6.81
C GLY A 196 3.70 18.48 -5.39
N ARG A 197 3.99 19.35 -4.42
CA ARG A 197 3.60 19.14 -3.02
C ARG A 197 2.08 19.04 -2.91
N PRO A 198 1.54 18.11 -2.10
CA PRO A 198 0.12 18.07 -1.79
C PRO A 198 -0.35 19.42 -1.24
N GLN A 199 -1.20 20.10 -2.00
CA GLN A 199 -1.71 21.41 -1.62
C GLN A 199 -3.13 21.61 -2.13
N LEU A 200 -3.92 22.36 -1.36
CA LEU A 200 -5.18 22.91 -1.82
C LEU A 200 -4.89 24.22 -2.55
N ARG A 201 -5.30 24.30 -3.80
CA ARG A 201 -5.20 25.50 -4.62
C ARG A 201 -6.59 26.02 -4.95
N GLN A 202 -6.81 27.31 -4.71
CA GLN A 202 -8.02 27.97 -5.19
C GLN A 202 -7.94 28.12 -6.71
N LEU A 203 -8.95 27.62 -7.40
CA LEU A 203 -9.08 27.78 -8.84
C LEU A 203 -9.75 29.13 -9.15
N PRO A 204 -9.47 29.73 -10.33
CA PRO A 204 -10.17 30.92 -10.75
C PRO A 204 -11.69 30.68 -10.78
N PRO A 205 -12.51 31.71 -10.53
CA PRO A 205 -13.96 31.56 -10.51
C PRO A 205 -14.48 31.00 -11.84
N SER A 206 -15.47 30.11 -11.74
CA SER A 206 -16.09 29.43 -12.87
C SER A 206 -16.64 30.41 -13.92
N SER A 207 -16.35 30.16 -15.20
CA SER A 207 -16.99 30.86 -16.33
C SER A 207 -18.44 30.43 -16.56
N THR A 208 -18.85 29.30 -15.97
CA THR A 208 -20.18 28.67 -16.16
C THR A 208 -21.13 28.96 -14.98
N GLY A 209 -20.88 30.03 -14.22
CA GLY A 209 -21.80 30.55 -13.19
C GLY A 209 -21.17 30.83 -11.83
N PRO A 210 -21.96 31.38 -10.87
CA PRO A 210 -21.51 31.82 -9.55
C PRO A 210 -21.10 30.63 -8.64
N ARG A 211 -19.84 30.22 -8.72
CA ARG A 211 -19.26 29.11 -7.94
C ARG A 211 -17.87 29.46 -7.39
N VAL A 212 -17.58 29.02 -6.16
CA VAL A 212 -16.22 28.97 -5.62
C VAL A 212 -15.65 27.58 -5.91
N GLN A 213 -14.39 27.50 -6.34
CA GLN A 213 -13.72 26.25 -6.66
C GLN A 213 -12.38 26.16 -5.93
N GLN A 214 -12.12 25.01 -5.33
CA GLN A 214 -10.83 24.62 -4.79
C GLN A 214 -10.43 23.27 -5.39
N ALA A 215 -9.15 23.05 -5.64
CA ALA A 215 -8.65 21.78 -6.13
C ALA A 215 -7.48 21.31 -5.26
N PHE A 216 -7.53 20.03 -4.91
CA PHE A 216 -6.36 19.32 -4.44
C PHE A 216 -5.44 19.08 -5.64
N TYR A 217 -4.15 19.35 -5.47
CA TYR A 217 -3.11 19.06 -6.44
C TYR A 217 -1.94 18.37 -5.74
N ALA A 218 -1.48 17.26 -6.31
CA ALA A 218 -0.23 16.63 -5.96
C ALA A 218 0.38 15.96 -7.20
N ASP A 219 1.69 16.03 -7.33
CA ASP A 219 2.45 15.27 -8.32
C ASP A 219 3.43 14.40 -7.56
N VAL A 220 3.18 13.10 -7.58
CA VAL A 220 3.83 12.12 -6.72
C VAL A 220 4.49 11.04 -7.54
N ALA A 221 5.58 10.50 -7.02
CA ALA A 221 6.24 9.33 -7.56
C ALA A 221 6.72 8.45 -6.41
N SER A 222 6.59 7.14 -6.59
CA SER A 222 7.16 6.15 -5.68
C SER A 222 8.47 5.58 -6.21
N ILE A 223 9.40 5.34 -5.28
CA ILE A 223 10.67 4.69 -5.51
C ILE A 223 10.61 3.34 -4.80
N HIS A 224 10.80 2.27 -5.57
CA HIS A 224 10.93 0.91 -5.07
C HIS A 224 12.31 0.38 -5.47
N SER A 225 13.08 -0.08 -4.49
CA SER A 225 14.47 -0.49 -4.67
C SER A 225 14.72 -1.86 -4.06
N GLY A 226 15.75 -2.57 -4.53
CA GLY A 226 16.14 -3.84 -3.92
C GLY A 226 15.10 -4.97 -3.98
N PRO A 227 14.43 -5.22 -5.14
CA PRO A 227 13.41 -6.27 -5.26
C PRO A 227 13.92 -7.67 -4.84
N ARG A 228 15.23 -7.92 -4.95
CA ARG A 228 15.87 -9.18 -4.53
C ARG A 228 15.78 -9.46 -3.03
N ALA A 229 15.52 -8.45 -2.21
CA ALA A 229 15.36 -8.56 -0.77
C ALA A 229 13.90 -8.73 -0.34
N GLU A 230 12.98 -8.85 -1.30
CA GLU A 230 11.54 -8.83 -1.09
C GLU A 230 10.93 -10.10 -1.68
N ALA A 231 9.83 -10.54 -1.07
CA ALA A 231 9.10 -11.71 -1.50
C ALA A 231 7.60 -11.43 -1.63
N ARG A 232 6.93 -12.20 -2.47
CA ARG A 232 5.48 -12.18 -2.65
C ARG A 232 4.95 -13.61 -2.67
N ILE A 233 3.94 -13.86 -1.84
CA ILE A 233 3.16 -15.09 -1.87
C ILE A 233 1.79 -14.75 -2.44
N LEU A 234 1.35 -15.45 -3.48
CA LEU A 234 0.10 -15.19 -4.18
C LEU A 234 -0.71 -16.47 -4.41
N GLY A 235 -2.01 -16.30 -4.68
CA GLY A 235 -2.88 -17.40 -5.08
C GLY A 235 -3.25 -18.36 -3.94
N PHE A 236 -3.17 -17.95 -2.67
CA PHE A 236 -3.61 -18.83 -1.58
C PHE A 236 -5.14 -18.86 -1.44
N SER A 237 -5.67 -20.00 -0.97
CA SER A 237 -7.11 -20.25 -0.81
C SER A 237 -7.80 -19.21 0.09
N THR A 238 -8.93 -18.68 -0.39
CA THR A 238 -9.81 -17.75 0.34
C THR A 238 -11.08 -18.39 0.89
N THR A 239 -11.29 -19.69 0.66
CA THR A 239 -12.55 -20.37 1.00
C THR A 239 -12.46 -21.27 2.23
N THR A 240 -11.26 -21.74 2.57
CA THR A 240 -10.99 -22.67 3.67
C THR A 240 -10.13 -22.00 4.69
#